data_AF-A0A7Y5PXS3-F1
#
_entry.id   AF-A0A7Y5PXS3-F1
#
_cell.length_a   1.000
_cell.length_b   1.000
_cell.length_c   1.000
_cell.angle_alpha   90.00
_cell.angle_beta   90.00
_cell.angle_gamma   90.00
#
_symmetry.space_group_name_H-M   'P 1'
#
loop_
_entity.id
_entity.type
_entity.pdbx_description
1 polymer ?
#
loop_
_entity_poly.entity_id
_entity_poly.type
_entity_poly.pdbx_seq_one_letter_code
_entity_poly.pdbx_strand_id
1 'polypeptide(L)'
;MPLASPAQDNPYAAPHAELLHSPEGRGRVWRDGKLLRLEQGAQLPQRCVRCNAPAEVHLDRKLYWHSPWWALLILAGLLTYAIVALVVRKRADVRIGLCSEHARARRRTLLGLGALALFG
;
A
#
# COMPACT_ATOMS: atom_id res chain seq x y z
N MET A 1 -29.35 -31.94 -9.11
CA MET A 1 -29.17 -32.63 -7.83
C MET A 1 -28.03 -31.94 -7.09
N PRO A 2 -28.29 -31.02 -6.15
CA PRO A 2 -27.25 -30.27 -5.47
C PRO A 2 -26.60 -31.16 -4.40
N LEU A 3 -25.27 -31.23 -4.40
CA LEU A 3 -24.51 -31.93 -3.35
C LEU A 3 -24.51 -31.05 -2.10
N ALA A 4 -25.42 -31.34 -1.16
CA ALA A 4 -25.32 -30.80 0.19
C ALA A 4 -24.04 -31.36 0.85
N SER A 5 -23.13 -30.48 1.23
CA SER A 5 -21.89 -30.85 1.93
C SER A 5 -22.18 -31.03 3.43
N PRO A 6 -22.04 -32.24 4.01
CA PRO A 6 -22.28 -32.45 5.43
C PRO A 6 -21.00 -32.11 6.21
N ALA A 7 -20.85 -30.84 6.61
CA ALA A 7 -19.79 -30.44 7.53
C ALA A 7 -20.24 -29.22 8.36
N GLN A 8 -21.21 -29.43 9.26
CA GLN A 8 -21.70 -28.38 10.17
C GLN A 8 -21.15 -28.45 11.60
N ASP A 9 -20.26 -29.39 11.94
CA ASP A 9 -19.58 -29.43 13.25
C ASP A 9 -18.09 -29.78 13.10
N ASN A 10 -17.33 -28.91 12.44
CA ASN A 10 -15.86 -29.00 12.48
C ASN A 10 -15.33 -27.97 13.51
N PRO A 11 -14.89 -28.40 14.71
CA PRO A 11 -14.35 -27.48 15.73
C PRO A 11 -13.03 -26.82 15.30
N TYR A 12 -12.42 -27.30 14.22
CA TYR A 12 -11.26 -26.70 13.55
C TYR A 12 -11.62 -25.98 12.24
N ALA A 13 -12.91 -25.74 11.97
CA ALA A 13 -13.30 -24.92 10.82
C ALA A 13 -12.66 -23.54 10.95
N ALA A 14 -11.85 -23.16 9.96
CA ALA A 14 -11.31 -21.82 9.91
C ALA A 14 -12.49 -20.83 9.84
N PRO A 15 -12.43 -19.69 10.56
CA PRO A 15 -13.45 -18.68 10.45
C PRO A 15 -13.58 -18.26 8.99
N HIS A 16 -14.82 -18.16 8.50
CA HIS A 16 -15.08 -17.75 7.13
C HIS A 16 -14.56 -16.33 6.92
N ALA A 17 -13.47 -16.19 6.15
CA ALA A 17 -13.04 -14.92 5.62
C ALA A 17 -13.70 -14.75 4.25
N GLU A 18 -14.37 -13.61 4.05
CA GLU A 18 -14.83 -13.20 2.73
C GLU A 18 -13.61 -12.97 1.83
N LEU A 19 -13.25 -14.00 1.06
CA LEU A 19 -12.24 -13.93 0.01
C LEU A 19 -12.81 -13.09 -1.13
N LEU A 20 -12.79 -11.76 -0.97
CA LEU A 20 -13.02 -10.88 -2.10
C LEU A 20 -11.99 -11.24 -3.17
N HIS A 21 -12.49 -11.56 -4.35
CA HIS A 21 -11.68 -11.89 -5.51
C HIS A 21 -10.56 -10.86 -5.63
N SER A 22 -9.31 -11.33 -5.72
CA SER A 22 -8.22 -10.46 -6.12
C SER A 22 -8.68 -9.82 -7.43
N PRO A 23 -8.63 -8.49 -7.60
CA PRO A 23 -8.91 -7.92 -8.90
C PRO A 23 -8.03 -8.67 -9.90
N GLU A 24 -8.57 -9.00 -11.08
CA GLU A 24 -7.82 -9.59 -12.20
C GLU A 24 -6.80 -8.56 -12.75
N GLY A 25 -5.95 -8.07 -11.87
CA GLY A 25 -4.89 -7.13 -12.14
C GLY A 25 -3.67 -7.89 -12.66
N ARG A 26 -2.90 -7.22 -13.52
CA ARG A 26 -1.60 -7.73 -13.95
C ARG A 26 -0.63 -7.71 -12.78
N GLY A 27 -0.13 -8.88 -12.38
CA GLY A 27 0.95 -9.02 -11.41
C GLY A 27 0.50 -9.52 -10.03
N ARG A 28 1.46 -10.09 -9.30
CA ARG A 28 1.22 -10.72 -8.00
C ARG A 28 1.33 -9.72 -6.85
N VAL A 29 0.46 -9.89 -5.87
CA VAL A 29 0.51 -9.22 -4.57
C VAL A 29 0.43 -10.30 -3.50
N TRP A 30 1.38 -10.32 -2.58
CA TRP A 30 1.40 -11.27 -1.49
C TRP A 30 1.97 -10.65 -0.23
N ARG A 31 1.53 -11.18 0.91
CA ARG A 31 2.09 -10.82 2.20
C ARG A 31 3.28 -11.72 2.47
N ASP A 32 4.38 -11.11 2.90
CA ASP A 32 5.57 -11.79 3.37
C ASP A 32 5.94 -11.27 4.76
N GLY A 33 5.51 -12.00 5.78
CA GLY A 33 5.64 -11.58 7.17
C GLY A 33 4.98 -10.22 7.41
N LYS A 34 5.77 -9.22 7.78
CA LYS A 34 5.31 -7.84 8.03
C LYS A 34 5.31 -6.95 6.77
N LEU A 35 5.78 -7.49 5.64
CA LEU A 35 5.88 -6.76 4.38
C LEU A 35 4.74 -7.17 3.44
N LEU A 36 4.22 -6.21 2.70
CA LEU A 36 3.37 -6.46 1.55
C LEU A 36 4.22 -6.31 0.30
N ARG A 37 4.46 -7.41 -0.41
CA ARG A 37 5.20 -7.41 -1.68
C ARG A 37 4.22 -7.30 -2.83
N LEU A 38 4.59 -6.48 -3.81
CA LEU A 38 3.81 -6.22 -5.01
C LEU A 38 4.75 -6.16 -6.21
N GLU A 39 4.37 -6.83 -7.29
CA GLU A 39 5.02 -6.66 -8.57
C GLU A 39 4.70 -5.28 -9.15
N GLN A 40 5.58 -4.77 -10.03
CA GLN A 40 5.37 -3.48 -10.64
C GLN A 40 4.11 -3.51 -11.50
N GLY A 41 3.16 -2.61 -11.21
CA GLY A 41 1.86 -2.55 -11.90
C GLY A 41 0.77 -3.44 -11.28
N ALA A 42 1.10 -4.21 -10.24
CA ALA A 42 0.12 -5.01 -9.52
C ALA A 42 -0.87 -4.11 -8.77
N GLN A 43 -2.14 -4.54 -8.76
CA GLN A 43 -3.22 -3.81 -8.10
C GLN A 43 -3.45 -4.40 -6.71
N LEU A 44 -3.53 -3.54 -5.70
CA LEU A 44 -3.90 -4.00 -4.36
C LEU A 44 -5.38 -4.40 -4.33
N PRO A 45 -5.74 -5.37 -3.48
CA PRO A 45 -7.13 -5.71 -3.24
C PRO A 45 -7.89 -4.50 -2.67
N GLN A 46 -9.23 -4.53 -2.79
CA GLN A 46 -10.16 -3.52 -2.31
C GLN A 46 -10.30 -3.52 -0.77
N ARG A 47 -9.17 -3.49 -0.07
CA ARG A 47 -9.05 -3.55 1.39
C ARG A 47 -8.19 -2.41 1.90
N CYS A 48 -8.49 -1.96 3.11
CA CYS A 48 -7.71 -0.96 3.81
C CYS A 48 -6.32 -1.52 4.14
N VAL A 49 -5.25 -0.87 3.68
CA VAL A 49 -3.87 -1.32 3.96
C VAL A 49 -3.51 -1.31 5.46
N ARG A 50 -4.28 -0.59 6.29
CA ARG A 50 -4.01 -0.42 7.72
C ARG A 50 -4.74 -1.41 8.62
N CYS A 51 -6.03 -1.66 8.38
CA CYS A 51 -6.86 -2.55 9.21
C CYS A 51 -7.52 -3.70 8.46
N ASN A 52 -7.31 -3.82 7.14
CA ASN A 52 -7.92 -4.84 6.28
C ASN A 52 -9.45 -4.79 6.15
N ALA A 53 -10.13 -3.77 6.70
CA ALA A 53 -11.55 -3.52 6.44
C ALA A 53 -11.80 -3.22 4.94
N PRO A 54 -13.03 -3.35 4.42
CA PRO A 54 -13.36 -2.92 3.06
C PRO A 54 -12.86 -1.50 2.77
N ALA A 55 -12.20 -1.31 1.63
CA ALA A 55 -11.78 0.02 1.21
C ALA A 55 -12.96 0.79 0.62
N GLU A 56 -13.12 2.04 1.03
CA GLU A 56 -14.09 2.99 0.47
C GLU A 56 -13.40 4.09 -0.34
N VAL A 57 -12.17 4.44 0.05
CA VAL A 57 -11.38 5.50 -0.56
C VAL A 57 -10.10 4.92 -1.14
N HIS A 58 -9.75 5.37 -2.35
CA HIS A 58 -8.51 4.98 -3.02
C HIS A 58 -7.57 6.17 -3.14
N LEU A 59 -6.27 5.90 -2.94
CA LEU A 59 -5.23 6.90 -3.03
C LEU A 59 -4.13 6.44 -3.99
N ASP A 60 -4.01 7.16 -5.10
CA ASP A 60 -2.95 6.91 -6.08
C ASP A 60 -1.64 7.57 -5.61
N ARG A 61 -0.59 6.75 -5.47
CA ARG A 61 0.73 7.19 -5.00
C ARG A 61 1.85 6.67 -5.88
N LYS A 62 2.81 7.56 -6.14
CA LYS A 62 4.07 7.22 -6.80
C LYS A 62 5.13 7.01 -5.71
N LEU A 63 5.57 5.77 -5.55
CA LEU A 63 6.67 5.41 -4.67
C LEU A 63 7.97 5.49 -5.46
N TYR A 64 8.97 6.14 -4.88
CA TYR A 64 10.30 6.21 -5.45
C TYR A 64 11.28 5.49 -4.54
N TRP A 65 12.19 4.74 -5.15
CA TRP A 65 13.26 4.08 -4.43
C TRP A 65 14.55 4.21 -5.22
N HIS A 66 15.63 4.59 -4.56
CA HIS A 66 16.98 4.43 -5.06
C HIS A 66 17.85 3.83 -3.96
N SER A 67 18.97 3.24 -4.35
CA SER A 67 19.91 2.72 -3.37
C SER A 67 20.43 3.85 -2.46
N PRO A 68 20.54 3.64 -1.13
CA PRO A 68 21.07 4.64 -0.22
C PRO A 68 22.56 4.95 -0.46
N TRP A 69 23.32 4.07 -1.11
CA TRP A 69 24.76 4.26 -1.38
C TRP A 69 25.01 5.49 -2.28
N TRP A 70 24.05 5.85 -3.12
CA TRP A 70 24.13 7.03 -3.97
C TRP A 70 24.21 8.35 -3.18
N ALA A 71 23.79 8.35 -1.91
CA ALA A 71 23.91 9.53 -1.04
C ALA A 71 25.38 9.97 -0.83
N LEU A 72 26.35 9.06 -0.98
CA LEU A 72 27.78 9.40 -0.91
C LEU A 72 28.22 10.41 -1.98
N LEU A 73 27.50 10.49 -3.11
CA LEU A 73 27.78 11.46 -4.16
C LEU A 73 27.57 12.91 -3.72
N ILE A 74 26.91 13.15 -2.58
CA ILE A 74 26.79 14.50 -2.02
C ILE A 74 28.15 15.12 -1.70
N LEU A 75 29.16 14.29 -1.39
CA LEU A 75 30.54 14.74 -1.17
C LEU A 75 31.20 15.27 -2.44
N ALA A 76 30.76 14.79 -3.61
CA ALA A 76 31.16 15.32 -4.92
C ALA A 76 30.30 16.53 -5.36
N GLY A 77 29.35 16.96 -4.52
CA GLY A 77 28.47 18.09 -4.76
C GLY A 77 27.00 17.72 -4.83
N LEU A 78 26.15 18.64 -4.35
CA LEU A 78 24.71 18.46 -4.30
C LEU A 78 24.09 18.30 -5.70
N LEU A 79 24.61 19.00 -6.70
CA LEU A 79 24.12 18.93 -8.07
C LEU A 79 24.36 17.53 -8.68
N THR A 80 25.57 16.98 -8.50
CA THR A 80 25.93 15.64 -8.96
C THR A 80 25.01 14.60 -8.34
N TYR A 81 24.79 14.67 -7.02
CA TYR A 81 23.85 13.79 -6.33
C TYR A 81 22.43 13.90 -6.90
N ALA A 82 21.90 15.11 -7.08
CA ALA A 82 20.55 15.33 -7.56
C ALA A 82 20.32 14.72 -8.96
N ILE A 83 21.27 14.92 -9.89
CA ILE A 83 21.19 14.35 -11.24
C ILE A 83 21.18 12.82 -11.18
N VAL A 84 22.13 12.23 -10.45
CA VAL A 84 22.22 10.76 -10.36
C VAL A 84 20.96 10.19 -9.70
N ALA A 85 20.48 10.78 -8.60
CA ALA A 85 19.27 10.34 -7.91
C ALA A 85 18.03 10.37 -8.82
N LEU A 86 17.90 11.37 -9.70
CA LEU A 86 16.80 11.45 -10.66
C LEU A 86 16.86 10.39 -11.77
N VAL A 87 18.07 9.99 -12.17
CA VAL A 87 18.29 8.97 -13.22
C VAL A 87 18.12 7.56 -12.68
N VAL A 88 18.68 7.25 -11.50
CA VAL A 88 18.75 5.88 -10.98
C VAL A 88 17.51 5.47 -10.18
N ARG A 89 16.64 6.42 -9.81
CA ARG A 89 15.43 6.11 -9.04
C ARG A 89 14.52 5.16 -9.82
N LYS A 90 14.06 4.14 -9.11
CA LYS A 90 12.95 3.28 -9.53
C LYS A 90 11.64 3.93 -9.09
N ARG A 91 10.60 3.79 -9.92
CA ARG A 91 9.25 4.28 -9.64
C ARG A 91 8.25 3.12 -9.61
N ALA A 92 7.32 3.16 -8.67
CA ALA A 92 6.18 2.26 -8.61
C ALA A 92 4.90 3.08 -8.38
N ASP A 93 3.93 2.93 -9.28
CA ASP A 93 2.61 3.54 -9.13
C ASP A 93 1.70 2.55 -8.39
N VAL A 94 1.18 2.95 -7.23
CA VAL A 94 0.40 2.08 -6.34
C VAL A 94 -0.90 2.76 -5.96
N ARG A 95 -2.01 2.05 -6.14
CA ARG A 95 -3.34 2.46 -5.68
C ARG A 95 -3.63 1.84 -4.32
N ILE A 96 -3.70 2.67 -3.29
CA ILE A 96 -3.84 2.22 -1.89
C ILE A 96 -5.29 2.41 -1.45
N GLY A 97 -5.93 1.32 -1.01
CA GLY A 97 -7.26 1.35 -0.40
C GLY A 97 -7.23 1.76 1.08
N LEU A 98 -8.21 2.56 1.50
CA LEU A 98 -8.44 2.96 2.89
C LEU A 98 -9.94 2.90 3.23
N CYS A 99 -10.27 2.50 4.46
CA CYS A 99 -11.62 2.67 4.99
C CYS A 99 -11.88 4.14 5.37
N SER A 100 -13.14 4.52 5.49
CA SER A 100 -13.60 5.87 5.86
C SER A 100 -12.93 6.42 7.13
N GLU A 101 -12.80 5.59 8.17
CA GLU A 101 -12.17 5.98 9.44
C GLU A 101 -10.71 6.40 9.25
N HIS A 102 -9.90 5.56 8.60
CA HIS A 102 -8.48 5.84 8.38
C HIS A 102 -8.26 6.97 7.36
N ALA A 103 -9.13 7.09 6.36
CA ALA A 103 -9.10 8.22 5.44
C ALA A 103 -9.37 9.55 6.17
N ARG A 104 -10.38 9.58 7.06
CA ARG A 104 -10.72 10.76 7.87
C ARG A 104 -9.63 11.10 8.87
N ALA A 105 -9.06 10.10 9.55
CA ALA A 105 -7.95 10.29 10.47
C ALA A 105 -6.76 10.97 9.75
N ARG A 106 -6.36 10.44 8.58
CA ARG A 106 -5.30 11.02 7.77
C ARG A 106 -5.59 12.46 7.36
N ARG A 107 -6.81 12.76 6.91
CA ARG A 107 -7.21 14.13 6.54
C ARG A 107 -7.08 15.09 7.72
N ARG A 108 -7.52 14.70 8.92
CA ARG A 108 -7.38 15.52 10.13
C ARG A 108 -5.93 15.81 10.45
N THR A 109 -5.05 14.81 10.39
CA THR A 109 -3.61 15.01 10.62
C THR A 109 -3.01 15.99 9.61
N LEU A 110 -3.35 15.87 8.32
CA LEU A 110 -2.85 16.79 7.28
C LEU A 110 -3.34 18.23 7.49
N LEU A 111 -4.63 18.41 7.83
CA LEU A 111 -5.18 19.73 8.11
C LEU A 111 -4.56 20.35 9.38
N GLY A 112 -4.33 19.55 10.42
CA GLY A 112 -3.68 20.01 11.65
C GLY A 112 -2.24 20.46 11.42
N LEU A 113 -1.45 19.68 10.67
CA LEU A 113 -0.08 20.06 10.30
C LEU A 113 -0.06 21.32 9.40
N GLY A 114 -1.00 21.43 8.45
CA GLY A 114 -1.13 22.62 7.61
C GLY A 114 -1.48 23.87 8.42
N ALA A 115 -2.38 23.75 9.40
CA ALA A 115 -2.72 24.85 10.29
C ALA A 115 -1.53 25.26 11.16
N LEU A 116 -0.80 24.30 11.75
CA LEU A 116 0.41 24.59 12.54
C LEU A 116 1.48 25.32 11.73
N ALA A 117 1.67 24.98 10.45
CA ALA A 117 2.65 25.65 9.59
C ALA A 117 2.23 27.06 9.14
N LEU A 118 0.94 27.39 9.19
CA LEU A 118 0.42 28.72 8.82
C LEU A 118 0.29 29.67 10.02
N PHE A 119 0.10 29.12 11.23
CA PHE A 119 -0.15 29.87 12.45
C PHE A 119 0.95 29.74 13.52
N GLY A 120 2.03 29.00 13.23
CA GLY A 120 3.24 28.91 14.06
C GLY A 120 4.43 29.50 13.34
#